data_AF-A0A0M8P346-F1
#
_entry.id   AF-A0A0M8P346-F1
#
_cell.length_a   1.000
_cell.length_b   1.000
_cell.length_c   1.000
_cell.angle_alpha   90.00
_cell.angle_beta   90.00
_cell.angle_gamma   90.00
#
_symmetry.space_group_name_H-M   'P 1'
#
loop_
_entity.id
_entity.type
_entity.pdbx_description
1 polymer ?
#
loop_
_entity_poly.entity_id
_entity_poly.type
_entity_poly.pdbx_seq_one_letter_code
_entity_poly.pdbx_strand_id
1 'polypeptide(L)'
;MIGLLALTSIPTVTGVSLASSEQRKANQRKEEARRMVKFNIVAECDGDTDDDRELNGMTVVVRDEKVYLADPDPSKRSPPAFTALAFYIEYPEPEELKYLKRERGLGLPTYVQDNPPLLNWIYADIKTHELRYGNRSQSVEQLVEPWDWCKNEKFISLKGKLNSFIAVEEEMGEWALYYDRDGDELARVLEEQGLLDCPFVPVKLARKVVEEKPPPPPPAQASQGNSQSQSQK
;
A
#
# COMPACT_ATOMS: atom_id res chain seq x y z
N MET A 1 -32.04 61.66 36.20
CA MET A 1 -31.51 60.88 35.05
C MET A 1 -31.68 59.41 35.41
N ILE A 2 -32.68 58.73 34.83
CA ILE A 2 -33.03 57.34 35.13
C ILE A 2 -32.21 56.42 34.20
N GLY A 3 -31.62 55.38 34.76
CA GLY A 3 -30.50 54.62 34.21
C GLY A 3 -30.79 53.74 33.00
N LEU A 4 -29.73 53.52 32.22
CA LEU A 4 -29.64 52.55 31.14
C LEU A 4 -28.56 51.54 31.52
N LEU A 5 -28.94 50.43 32.16
CA LEU A 5 -28.09 49.26 32.33
C LEU A 5 -28.20 48.42 31.04
N ALA A 6 -27.24 48.61 30.14
CA ALA A 6 -27.09 47.76 28.96
C ALA A 6 -26.67 46.36 29.41
N LEU A 7 -27.61 45.41 29.38
CA LEU A 7 -27.32 43.98 29.48
C LEU A 7 -26.53 43.56 28.24
N THR A 8 -25.20 43.50 28.37
CA THR A 8 -24.34 42.88 27.37
C THR A 8 -24.58 41.37 27.44
N SER A 9 -25.43 40.88 26.55
CA SER A 9 -25.61 39.46 26.30
C SER A 9 -24.25 38.83 25.96
N ILE A 10 -23.76 37.90 26.77
CA ILE A 10 -22.65 37.02 26.41
C ILE A 10 -23.26 35.98 25.46
N PRO A 11 -22.94 35.96 24.15
CA PRO A 11 -23.41 34.89 23.30
C PRO A 11 -22.70 33.60 23.75
N THR A 12 -23.47 32.70 24.35
CA THR A 12 -22.99 31.37 24.72
C THR A 12 -22.75 30.56 23.44
N VAL A 13 -21.50 30.52 22.96
CA VAL A 13 -21.12 29.64 21.84
C VAL A 13 -20.87 28.24 22.41
N THR A 14 -21.92 27.41 22.46
CA THR A 14 -21.84 25.99 22.85
C THR A 14 -22.38 25.07 21.76
N GLY A 15 -22.15 25.41 20.48
CA GLY A 15 -22.67 24.64 19.33
C GLY A 15 -21.63 23.94 18.44
N VAL A 16 -20.34 24.29 18.53
CA VAL A 16 -19.35 23.93 17.48
C VAL A 16 -18.55 22.64 17.79
N SER A 17 -18.48 22.23 19.06
CA SER A 17 -17.53 21.18 19.49
C SER A 17 -17.93 19.75 19.08
N LEU A 18 -19.23 19.42 19.09
CA LEU A 18 -19.72 18.07 18.74
C LEU A 18 -19.82 17.87 17.22
N ALA A 19 -20.18 18.90 16.46
CA ALA A 19 -20.17 18.85 14.99
C ALA A 19 -18.75 18.66 14.45
N SER A 20 -17.75 19.30 15.08
CA SER A 20 -16.34 19.13 14.71
C SER A 20 -15.83 17.71 14.99
N SER A 21 -16.27 17.06 16.08
CA SER A 21 -15.81 15.71 16.41
C SER A 21 -16.41 14.64 15.49
N GLU A 22 -17.70 14.73 15.14
CA GLU A 22 -18.33 13.82 14.17
C GLU A 22 -17.80 14.06 12.75
N GLN A 23 -17.54 15.31 12.35
CA GLN A 23 -16.89 15.61 11.08
C GLN A 23 -15.46 15.06 11.03
N ARG A 24 -14.69 15.16 12.12
CA ARG A 24 -13.35 14.56 12.23
C ARG A 24 -13.40 13.04 12.13
N LYS A 25 -14.31 12.38 12.86
CA LYS A 25 -14.51 10.92 12.77
C LYS A 25 -14.95 10.49 11.37
N ALA A 26 -15.85 11.23 10.74
CA ALA A 26 -16.31 10.94 9.38
C ALA A 26 -15.17 11.09 8.36
N ASN A 27 -14.29 12.08 8.54
CA ASN A 27 -13.10 12.24 7.72
C ASN A 27 -12.09 11.11 7.95
N GLN A 28 -11.81 10.76 9.21
CA GLN A 28 -10.92 9.63 9.56
C GLN A 28 -11.40 8.31 8.95
N ARG A 29 -12.70 8.00 9.06
CA ARG A 29 -13.28 6.79 8.44
C ARG A 29 -13.13 6.78 6.92
N LYS A 30 -13.26 7.94 6.27
CA LYS A 30 -13.05 8.07 4.83
C LYS A 30 -11.58 7.87 4.45
N GLU A 31 -10.66 8.39 5.25
CA GLU A 31 -9.22 8.19 5.04
C GLU A 31 -8.82 6.73 5.24
N GLU A 32 -9.25 6.10 6.33
CA GLU A 32 -9.05 4.67 6.59
C GLU A 32 -9.62 3.80 5.47
N ALA A 33 -10.82 4.11 4.98
CA ALA A 33 -11.42 3.38 3.86
C ALA A 33 -10.57 3.49 2.58
N ARG A 34 -9.97 4.65 2.30
CA ARG A 34 -9.06 4.82 1.15
C ARG A 34 -7.76 4.02 1.30
N ARG A 35 -7.27 3.87 2.53
CA ARG A 35 -6.06 3.09 2.84
C ARG A 35 -6.29 1.60 2.63
N MET A 36 -7.50 1.11 2.88
CA MET A 36 -7.92 -0.29 2.69
C MET A 36 -8.25 -0.66 1.24
N VAL A 37 -8.27 0.31 0.31
CA VAL A 37 -8.49 0.02 -1.12
C VAL A 37 -7.31 -0.79 -1.65
N LYS A 38 -7.61 -1.97 -2.20
CA LYS A 38 -6.61 -2.84 -2.84
C LYS A 38 -6.18 -2.27 -4.19
N PHE A 39 -4.89 -2.36 -4.47
CA PHE A 39 -4.30 -1.93 -5.74
C PHE A 39 -3.18 -2.85 -6.17
N ASN A 40 -3.00 -2.95 -7.48
CA ASN A 40 -1.77 -3.48 -8.05
C ASN A 40 -0.72 -2.36 -8.09
N ILE A 41 0.55 -2.73 -8.12
CA ILE A 41 1.66 -1.79 -8.22
C ILE A 41 2.27 -1.92 -9.61
N VAL A 42 2.47 -0.81 -10.30
CA VAL A 42 2.99 -0.74 -11.66
C VAL A 42 4.22 0.16 -11.68
N ALA A 43 5.27 -0.23 -12.40
CA ALA A 43 6.43 0.62 -12.61
C ALA A 43 6.13 1.70 -13.68
N GLU A 44 6.46 2.94 -13.37
CA GLU A 44 6.51 4.05 -14.32
C GLU A 44 7.95 4.56 -14.38
N CYS A 45 8.52 4.58 -15.58
CA CYS A 45 9.87 5.11 -15.86
C CYS A 45 9.73 6.43 -16.60
N ASP A 46 10.58 7.41 -16.27
CA ASP A 46 10.62 8.72 -16.95
C ASP A 46 11.77 8.80 -17.98
N GLY A 47 12.62 7.79 -18.06
CA GLY A 47 13.76 7.79 -18.98
C GLY A 47 13.39 7.38 -20.41
N ASP A 48 14.37 7.51 -21.30
CA ASP A 48 14.23 7.28 -22.74
C ASP A 48 15.04 6.07 -23.24
N THR A 49 15.69 5.32 -22.35
CA THR A 49 16.46 4.12 -22.73
C THR A 49 15.53 2.98 -23.17
N ASP A 50 16.09 1.96 -23.81
CA ASP A 50 15.32 0.78 -24.20
C ASP A 50 14.82 0.03 -22.95
N ASP A 51 15.64 -0.05 -21.89
CA ASP A 51 15.28 -0.66 -20.60
C ASP A 51 14.17 0.13 -19.89
N ASP A 52 14.20 1.48 -19.93
CA ASP A 52 13.12 2.32 -19.40
C ASP A 52 11.77 1.98 -20.06
N ARG A 53 11.77 1.81 -21.38
CA ARG A 53 10.56 1.53 -22.16
C ARG A 53 10.05 0.12 -21.92
N GLU A 54 10.95 -0.84 -21.71
CA GLU A 54 10.60 -2.21 -21.36
C GLU A 54 9.93 -2.26 -19.98
N LEU A 55 10.52 -1.61 -18.98
CA LEU A 55 10.03 -1.64 -17.60
C LEU A 55 8.78 -0.79 -17.38
N ASN A 56 8.58 0.24 -18.20
CA ASN A 56 7.41 1.11 -18.08
C ASN A 56 6.11 0.34 -18.34
N GLY A 57 5.25 0.26 -17.32
CA GLY A 57 4.00 -0.49 -17.37
C GLY A 57 4.09 -1.93 -16.86
N MET A 58 5.29 -2.42 -16.51
CA MET A 58 5.43 -3.71 -15.82
C MET A 58 4.78 -3.68 -14.44
N THR A 59 4.27 -4.83 -14.01
CA THR A 59 3.59 -4.98 -12.72
C THR A 59 4.54 -5.58 -11.70
N VAL A 60 4.43 -5.10 -10.45
CA VAL A 60 5.16 -5.69 -9.33
C VAL A 60 4.61 -7.07 -9.01
N VAL A 61 5.51 -8.04 -8.97
CA VAL A 61 5.22 -9.42 -8.64
C VAL A 61 6.10 -9.88 -7.49
N VAL A 62 5.63 -10.92 -6.80
CA VAL A 62 6.30 -11.53 -5.66
C VAL A 62 6.59 -12.99 -5.96
N ARG A 63 7.86 -13.39 -5.81
CA ARG A 63 8.34 -14.78 -5.90
C ARG A 63 9.59 -14.95 -5.05
N ASP A 64 9.82 -16.15 -4.52
CA ASP A 64 11.06 -16.50 -3.81
C ASP A 64 11.51 -15.49 -2.74
N GLU A 65 10.56 -14.98 -1.95
CA GLU A 65 10.77 -13.96 -0.89
C GLU A 65 11.27 -12.58 -1.37
N LYS A 66 11.36 -12.36 -2.69
CA LYS A 66 11.81 -11.12 -3.31
C LYS A 66 10.75 -10.52 -4.23
N VAL A 67 10.88 -9.22 -4.47
CA VAL A 67 9.94 -8.43 -5.27
C VAL A 67 10.59 -8.11 -6.62
N TYR A 68 9.85 -8.39 -7.70
CA TYR A 68 10.31 -8.22 -9.07
C TYR A 68 9.32 -7.40 -9.90
N LEU A 69 9.76 -6.96 -11.07
CA LEU A 69 8.92 -6.46 -12.16
C LEU A 69 8.73 -7.55 -13.20
N ALA A 70 7.50 -7.72 -13.67
CA ALA A 70 7.17 -8.68 -14.73
C ALA A 70 5.99 -8.20 -15.58
N ASP A 71 5.74 -8.93 -16.67
CA ASP A 71 4.61 -8.64 -17.56
C ASP A 71 3.28 -8.60 -16.76
N PRO A 72 2.40 -7.61 -17.02
CA PRO A 72 1.07 -7.55 -16.41
C PRO A 72 0.23 -8.81 -16.59
N ASP A 73 0.42 -9.55 -17.67
CA ASP A 73 -0.23 -10.84 -17.95
C ASP A 73 0.53 -11.99 -17.26
N PRO A 74 -0.07 -12.68 -16.27
CA PRO A 74 0.54 -13.81 -15.59
C PRO A 74 0.98 -14.94 -16.53
N SER A 75 0.31 -15.09 -17.67
CA SER A 75 0.55 -16.19 -18.63
C SER A 75 1.88 -16.04 -19.38
N LYS A 76 2.43 -14.82 -19.43
CA LYS A 76 3.70 -14.52 -20.10
C LYS A 76 4.91 -14.55 -19.16
N ARG A 77 4.67 -14.77 -17.85
CA ARG A 77 5.73 -14.75 -16.84
C ARG A 77 6.47 -16.08 -16.81
N SER A 78 7.77 -16.01 -17.00
CA SER A 78 8.69 -17.12 -16.77
C SER A 78 9.86 -16.57 -15.96
N PRO A 79 10.04 -16.98 -14.70
CA PRO A 79 9.27 -17.96 -13.94
C PRO A 79 7.91 -17.44 -13.44
N PRO A 80 6.98 -18.33 -13.06
CA PRO A 80 5.69 -17.95 -12.50
C PRO A 80 5.85 -17.08 -11.26
N ALA A 81 5.12 -15.96 -11.21
CA ALA A 81 5.15 -15.03 -10.08
C ALA A 81 3.76 -14.49 -9.78
N PHE A 82 3.48 -14.29 -8.49
CA PHE A 82 2.18 -13.81 -8.03
C PHE A 82 2.10 -12.29 -8.17
N THR A 83 0.99 -11.75 -8.69
CA THR A 83 0.81 -10.29 -8.80
C THR A 83 0.59 -9.69 -7.42
N ALA A 84 1.41 -8.72 -7.04
CA ALA A 84 1.25 -8.03 -5.77
C ALA A 84 -0.08 -7.27 -5.76
N LEU A 85 -0.96 -7.66 -4.84
CA LEU A 85 -2.22 -6.96 -4.56
C LEU A 85 -2.09 -6.35 -3.17
N ALA A 86 -1.70 -5.07 -3.14
CA ALA A 86 -1.33 -4.38 -1.93
C ALA A 86 -2.42 -3.42 -1.44
N PHE A 87 -2.36 -3.08 -0.15
CA PHE A 87 -3.16 -2.05 0.49
C PHE A 87 -2.38 -1.48 1.68
N TYR A 88 -2.89 -0.48 2.38
CA TYR A 88 -2.19 0.14 3.51
C TYR A 88 -2.90 -0.14 4.83
N ILE A 89 -2.14 -0.60 5.83
CA ILE A 89 -2.60 -0.73 7.23
C ILE A 89 -1.46 -0.38 8.17
N GLU A 90 -1.77 -0.08 9.43
CA GLU A 90 -0.74 0.08 10.45
C GLU A 90 0.08 -1.20 10.62
N TYR A 91 1.40 -1.05 10.64
CA TYR A 91 2.28 -2.18 10.90
C TYR A 91 2.22 -2.56 12.40
N PRO A 92 1.98 -3.83 12.76
CA PRO A 92 1.90 -4.25 14.15
C PRO A 92 3.30 -4.27 14.78
N GLU A 93 3.65 -3.20 15.48
CA GLU A 93 4.92 -3.10 16.20
C GLU A 93 4.89 -3.94 17.50
N PRO A 94 5.85 -4.85 17.71
CA PRO A 94 6.01 -5.54 18.99
C PRO A 94 6.51 -4.58 20.07
N GLU A 95 5.99 -4.72 21.28
CA GLU A 95 6.39 -3.88 22.43
C GLU A 95 7.91 -3.91 22.64
N GLU A 96 8.52 -5.08 22.38
CA GLU A 96 9.93 -5.33 22.56
C GLU A 96 10.81 -4.54 21.60
N LEU A 97 10.29 -4.02 20.48
CA LEU A 97 11.07 -3.32 19.46
C LEU A 97 10.86 -1.80 19.46
N LYS A 98 10.05 -1.28 20.38
CA LYS A 98 9.85 0.17 20.54
C LYS A 98 11.15 0.93 20.84
N TYR A 99 12.17 0.27 21.38
CA TYR A 99 13.48 0.87 21.61
C TYR A 99 14.19 1.31 20.32
N LEU A 100 13.80 0.75 19.16
CA LEU A 100 14.36 1.12 17.86
C LEU A 100 13.95 2.54 17.41
N LYS A 101 13.03 3.20 18.13
CA LYS A 101 12.58 4.59 17.87
C LYS A 101 12.31 4.88 16.40
N ARG A 102 11.71 3.91 15.70
CA ARG A 102 11.36 4.08 14.29
C ARG A 102 10.21 5.06 14.15
N GLU A 103 10.23 5.79 13.05
CA GLU A 103 9.08 6.56 12.61
C GLU A 103 7.95 5.58 12.26
N ARG A 104 6.90 5.63 13.08
CA ARG A 104 5.68 4.82 12.97
C ARG A 104 4.92 5.20 11.71
N GLY A 105 4.33 4.21 11.05
CA GLY A 105 3.37 4.51 10.00
C GLY A 105 2.68 3.28 9.44
N LEU A 106 2.32 3.39 8.17
CA LEU A 106 1.64 2.33 7.46
C LEU A 106 2.67 1.32 6.96
N GLY A 107 2.34 0.04 7.10
CA GLY A 107 2.94 -1.04 6.35
C GLY A 107 2.23 -1.23 5.02
N LEU A 108 2.86 -2.01 4.14
CA LEU A 108 2.33 -2.38 2.82
C LEU A 108 2.15 -3.91 2.75
N PRO A 109 1.07 -4.47 3.34
CA PRO A 109 0.71 -5.86 3.12
C PRO A 109 0.38 -6.10 1.64
N THR A 110 0.74 -7.27 1.15
CA THR A 110 0.40 -7.77 -0.18
C THR A 110 -0.07 -9.21 -0.10
N TYR A 111 -1.00 -9.59 -0.97
CA TYR A 111 -1.27 -11.00 -1.23
C TYR A 111 -0.07 -11.62 -1.94
N VAL A 112 0.27 -12.84 -1.55
CA VAL A 112 1.34 -13.66 -2.17
C VAL A 112 0.82 -15.01 -2.68
N GLN A 113 -0.42 -15.34 -2.32
CA GLN A 113 -1.12 -16.57 -2.68
C GLN A 113 -2.62 -16.32 -2.57
N ASP A 114 -3.41 -16.90 -3.49
CA ASP A 114 -4.86 -16.76 -3.50
C ASP A 114 -5.59 -17.79 -2.63
N ASN A 115 -5.13 -19.04 -2.60
CA ASN A 115 -5.83 -20.13 -1.93
C ASN A 115 -4.86 -21.10 -1.19
N PRO A 116 -4.86 -21.13 0.16
CA PRO A 116 -5.49 -20.13 1.03
C PRO A 116 -4.88 -18.73 0.82
N PRO A 117 -5.65 -17.65 1.04
CA PRO A 117 -5.13 -16.30 0.90
C PRO A 117 -4.04 -16.06 1.95
N LEU A 118 -2.83 -15.75 1.49
CA LEU A 118 -1.68 -15.46 2.35
C LEU A 118 -1.26 -14.00 2.16
N LEU A 119 -1.11 -13.30 3.29
CA LEU A 119 -0.64 -11.92 3.34
C LEU A 119 0.76 -11.86 3.95
N ASN A 120 1.65 -11.16 3.26
CA ASN A 120 2.99 -10.82 3.73
C ASN A 120 3.21 -9.31 3.60
N TRP A 121 4.20 -8.79 4.30
CA TRP A 121 4.59 -7.38 4.25
C TRP A 121 5.68 -7.17 3.22
N ILE A 122 5.55 -6.15 2.38
CA ILE A 122 6.65 -5.67 1.55
C ILE A 122 7.55 -4.77 2.41
N TYR A 123 8.86 -5.02 2.36
CA TYR A 123 9.87 -4.25 3.09
C TYR A 123 11.17 -4.16 2.29
N ALA A 124 11.99 -3.16 2.57
CA ALA A 124 13.36 -3.12 2.07
C ALA A 124 14.31 -3.77 3.08
N ASP A 125 15.15 -4.70 2.63
CA ASP A 125 16.20 -5.27 3.45
C ASP A 125 17.28 -4.21 3.74
N ILE A 126 17.63 -4.03 5.00
CA ILE A 126 18.56 -2.96 5.43
C ILE A 126 20.00 -3.22 4.95
N LYS A 127 20.37 -4.49 4.70
CA LYS A 127 21.72 -4.87 4.29
C LYS A 127 21.84 -4.91 2.77
N THR A 128 20.91 -5.59 2.10
CA THR A 128 20.99 -5.81 0.64
C THR A 128 20.28 -4.74 -0.17
N HIS A 129 19.46 -3.91 0.47
CA HIS A 129 18.57 -2.93 -0.17
C HIS A 129 17.51 -3.53 -1.11
N GLU A 130 17.40 -4.86 -1.17
CA GLU A 130 16.37 -5.54 -1.94
C GLU A 130 14.98 -5.25 -1.37
N LEU A 131 13.99 -5.03 -2.24
CA LEU A 131 12.61 -5.17 -1.84
C LEU A 131 12.28 -6.66 -1.71
N ARG A 132 11.87 -7.03 -0.51
CA ARG A 132 11.51 -8.39 -0.13
C ARG A 132 10.09 -8.41 0.40
N TYR A 133 9.54 -9.61 0.53
CA TYR A 133 8.27 -9.80 1.20
C TYR A 133 8.35 -10.95 2.20
N GLY A 134 7.63 -10.84 3.31
CA GLY A 134 7.67 -11.86 4.34
C GLY A 134 6.67 -11.64 5.47
N ASN A 135 6.62 -12.58 6.39
CA ASN A 135 5.80 -12.45 7.58
C ASN A 135 6.38 -11.40 8.54
N ARG A 136 5.64 -11.09 9.60
CA ARG A 136 6.06 -10.10 10.61
C ARG A 136 7.45 -10.40 11.18
N SER A 137 7.78 -11.65 11.50
CA SER A 137 9.07 -12.00 12.09
C SER A 137 10.25 -11.74 11.14
N GLN A 138 10.04 -11.88 9.82
CA GLN A 138 11.04 -11.57 8.79
C GLN A 138 11.17 -10.06 8.56
N SER A 139 10.05 -9.32 8.57
CA SER A 139 10.03 -7.89 8.24
C SER A 139 10.35 -6.96 9.41
N VAL A 140 10.23 -7.43 10.67
CA VAL A 140 10.22 -6.54 11.84
C VAL A 140 11.53 -5.82 12.11
N GLU A 141 12.68 -6.39 11.72
CA GLU A 141 13.99 -5.73 11.87
C GLU A 141 14.39 -4.93 10.64
N GLN A 142 13.57 -4.99 9.59
CA GLN A 142 13.86 -4.41 8.27
C GLN A 142 13.19 -3.03 8.10
N LEU A 143 13.38 -2.42 6.93
CA LEU A 143 12.73 -1.16 6.59
C LEU A 143 11.33 -1.40 6.03
N VAL A 144 10.36 -1.57 6.94
CA VAL A 144 8.96 -1.91 6.62
C VAL A 144 7.97 -0.73 6.72
N GLU A 145 8.41 0.44 7.22
CA GLU A 145 7.55 1.62 7.42
C GLU A 145 8.36 2.94 7.47
N PRO A 146 7.73 4.12 7.22
CA PRO A 146 6.35 4.32 6.78
C PRO A 146 6.24 4.21 5.25
N TRP A 147 5.33 3.35 4.80
CA TRP A 147 4.81 3.41 3.45
C TRP A 147 3.74 4.49 3.37
N ASP A 148 3.67 5.18 2.24
CA ASP A 148 2.61 6.14 1.96
C ASP A 148 2.41 6.26 0.44
N TRP A 149 1.54 7.17 0.04
CA TRP A 149 1.38 7.62 -1.33
C TRP A 149 1.69 9.11 -1.48
N CYS A 150 2.01 9.51 -2.71
CA CYS A 150 2.27 10.89 -3.12
C CYS A 150 1.49 11.23 -4.39
N LYS A 151 1.42 12.53 -4.72
CA LYS A 151 0.82 13.08 -5.95
C LYS A 151 -0.59 12.54 -6.22
N ASN A 152 -1.55 12.94 -5.38
CA ASN A 152 -2.96 12.53 -5.48
C ASN A 152 -3.17 11.02 -5.40
N GLU A 153 -2.52 10.39 -4.42
CA GLU A 153 -2.68 8.96 -4.13
C GLU A 153 -2.17 8.02 -5.25
N LYS A 154 -1.40 8.53 -6.22
CA LYS A 154 -0.91 7.76 -7.37
C LYS A 154 0.38 6.99 -7.07
N PHE A 155 1.43 7.64 -6.58
CA PHE A 155 2.75 7.01 -6.46
C PHE A 155 3.00 6.53 -5.04
N ILE A 156 3.63 5.38 -4.88
CA ILE A 156 4.03 4.82 -3.60
C ILE A 156 5.35 5.47 -3.16
N SER A 157 5.48 5.70 -1.86
CA SER A 157 6.73 6.17 -1.23
C SER A 157 7.04 5.34 0.00
N LEU A 158 8.32 5.12 0.27
CA LEU A 158 8.82 4.55 1.52
C LEU A 158 9.67 5.60 2.22
N LYS A 159 9.46 5.83 3.53
CA LYS A 159 10.14 6.91 4.29
C LYS A 159 10.00 8.29 3.64
N GLY A 160 8.87 8.53 2.98
CA GLY A 160 8.61 9.78 2.24
C GLY A 160 9.45 9.97 0.97
N LYS A 161 10.28 8.99 0.58
CA LYS A 161 11.05 9.02 -0.66
C LYS A 161 10.31 8.25 -1.75
N LEU A 162 10.05 8.92 -2.88
CA LEU A 162 9.36 8.31 -4.03
C LEU A 162 10.31 7.94 -5.19
N ASN A 163 11.49 8.58 -5.26
CA ASN A 163 12.50 8.38 -6.32
C ASN A 163 13.67 7.49 -5.84
N SER A 164 13.40 6.58 -4.91
CA SER A 164 14.44 5.71 -4.33
C SER A 164 14.23 4.25 -4.71
N PHE A 165 13.32 3.94 -5.64
CA PHE A 165 13.15 2.58 -6.15
C PHE A 165 13.96 2.43 -7.42
N ILE A 166 14.74 1.35 -7.50
CA ILE A 166 15.58 1.04 -8.65
C ILE A 166 15.34 -0.42 -9.00
N ALA A 167 15.06 -0.68 -10.28
CA ALA A 167 15.01 -2.02 -10.84
C ALA A 167 16.42 -2.42 -11.27
N VAL A 168 16.85 -3.63 -10.94
CA VAL A 168 18.16 -4.18 -11.30
C VAL A 168 17.93 -5.52 -11.99
N GLU A 169 18.54 -5.71 -13.16
CA GLU A 169 18.48 -6.96 -13.90
C GLU A 169 19.51 -7.94 -13.32
N GLU A 170 19.05 -8.87 -12.46
CA GLU A 170 19.94 -9.86 -11.83
C GLU A 170 20.25 -11.03 -12.76
N GLU A 171 19.25 -11.45 -13.52
CA GLU A 171 19.33 -12.45 -14.57
C GLU A 171 18.65 -11.90 -15.82
N MET A 172 18.97 -12.47 -16.99
CA MET A 172 18.47 -11.96 -18.27
C MET A 172 16.92 -11.92 -18.30
N GLY A 173 16.35 -10.71 -18.36
CA GLY A 173 14.92 -10.43 -18.32
C GLY A 173 14.28 -10.46 -16.93
N GLU A 174 15.06 -10.66 -15.86
CA GLU A 174 14.59 -10.72 -14.47
C GLU A 174 14.97 -9.45 -13.70
N TRP A 175 14.01 -8.56 -13.55
CA TRP A 175 14.21 -7.26 -12.91
C TRP A 175 13.75 -7.27 -11.46
N ALA A 176 14.70 -7.36 -10.54
CA ALA A 176 14.48 -7.24 -9.11
C ALA A 176 14.31 -5.77 -8.69
N LEU A 177 13.43 -5.51 -7.73
CA LEU A 177 13.29 -4.18 -7.15
C LEU A 177 14.18 -4.00 -5.92
N TYR A 178 14.82 -2.84 -5.86
CA TYR A 178 15.65 -2.38 -4.76
C TYR A 178 15.18 -1.01 -4.27
N TYR A 179 15.56 -0.67 -3.04
CA TYR A 179 15.32 0.61 -2.42
C TYR A 179 16.64 1.29 -2.01
N ASP A 180 16.99 2.36 -2.69
CA ASP A 180 18.15 3.18 -2.40
C ASP A 180 17.95 3.99 -1.10
N ARG A 181 18.31 3.36 0.00
CA ARG A 181 18.29 3.95 1.33
C ARG A 181 19.39 4.99 1.52
N ASP A 182 20.58 4.68 1.02
CA ASP A 182 21.82 5.43 1.28
C ASP A 182 21.95 6.67 0.38
N GLY A 183 21.21 6.72 -0.74
CA GLY A 183 21.21 7.84 -1.68
C GLY A 183 22.42 7.81 -2.62
N ASP A 184 22.99 6.63 -2.84
CA ASP A 184 24.17 6.39 -3.67
C ASP A 184 23.83 5.64 -4.97
N GLU A 185 22.56 5.61 -5.36
CA GLU A 185 22.08 4.87 -6.53
C GLU A 185 22.43 3.37 -6.47
N LEU A 186 22.47 2.82 -5.26
CA LEU A 186 22.86 1.43 -4.96
C LEU A 186 24.32 1.06 -5.25
N ALA A 187 25.17 2.03 -5.58
CA ALA A 187 26.56 1.76 -5.99
C ALA A 187 27.30 0.84 -5.01
N ARG A 188 27.23 1.14 -3.70
CA ARG A 188 27.91 0.32 -2.67
C ARG A 188 27.38 -1.11 -2.62
N VAL A 189 26.06 -1.28 -2.59
CA VAL A 189 25.45 -2.62 -2.41
C VAL A 189 25.58 -3.48 -3.66
N LEU A 190 25.54 -2.89 -4.85
CA LEU A 190 25.76 -3.62 -6.10
C LEU A 190 27.23 -4.03 -6.25
N GLU A 191 28.18 -3.20 -5.83
CA GLU A 191 29.60 -3.59 -5.78
C GLU A 191 29.83 -4.78 -4.82
N GLU A 192 29.28 -4.71 -3.61
CA GLU A 192 29.39 -5.79 -2.60
C GLU A 192 28.76 -7.11 -3.07
N GLN A 193 27.72 -7.05 -3.90
CA GLN A 193 27.01 -8.22 -4.44
C GLN A 193 27.59 -8.70 -5.79
N GLY A 194 28.52 -7.95 -6.39
CA GLY A 194 29.06 -8.27 -7.72
C GLY A 194 28.08 -8.02 -8.87
N LEU A 195 27.12 -7.11 -8.67
CA LEU A 195 26.06 -6.71 -9.62
C LEU A 195 26.32 -5.33 -10.23
N LEU A 196 27.51 -4.76 -10.07
CA LEU A 196 27.82 -3.41 -10.55
C LEU A 196 27.74 -3.29 -12.08
N ASP A 197 27.98 -4.38 -12.80
CA ASP A 197 27.91 -4.45 -14.26
C ASP A 197 26.50 -4.74 -14.78
N CYS A 198 25.52 -4.98 -13.90
CA CYS A 198 24.14 -5.25 -14.28
C CYS A 198 23.41 -3.97 -14.67
N PRO A 199 22.51 -4.02 -15.68
CA PRO A 199 21.60 -2.93 -15.97
C PRO A 199 20.74 -2.57 -14.77
N PHE A 200 20.57 -1.27 -14.53
CA PHE A 200 19.68 -0.76 -13.51
C PHE A 200 18.91 0.47 -14.01
N VAL A 201 17.67 0.60 -13.56
CA VAL A 201 16.75 1.68 -13.98
C VAL A 201 16.03 2.24 -12.77
N PRO A 202 16.13 3.54 -12.48
CA PRO A 202 15.30 4.20 -11.49
C PRO A 202 13.82 4.17 -11.88
N VAL A 203 12.96 3.63 -11.02
CA VAL A 203 11.53 3.46 -11.29
C VAL A 203 10.67 4.19 -10.27
N LYS A 204 9.48 4.63 -10.69
CA LYS A 204 8.42 5.10 -9.79
C LYS A 204 7.35 4.04 -9.69
N LEU A 205 6.94 3.72 -8.48
CA LEU A 205 5.89 2.73 -8.26
C LEU A 205 4.53 3.42 -8.20
N ALA A 206 3.66 3.14 -9.17
CA ALA A 206 2.31 3.70 -9.29
C ALA A 206 1.25 2.69 -8.81
N ARG A 207 0.24 3.19 -8.11
CA ARG A 207 -0.93 2.45 -7.64
C ARG A 207 -1.96 2.37 -8.75
N LYS A 208 -2.35 1.15 -9.11
CA LYS A 208 -3.47 0.86 -10.00
C LYS A 208 -4.59 0.21 -9.19
N VAL A 209 -5.54 1.03 -8.75
CA VAL A 209 -6.69 0.59 -7.94
C VAL A 209 -7.47 -0.51 -8.65
N VAL A 210 -7.76 -1.59 -7.94
CA VAL A 210 -8.60 -2.67 -8.45
C VAL A 210 -10.04 -2.33 -8.12
N GLU A 211 -10.90 -2.21 -9.13
CA GLU A 211 -12.34 -2.04 -8.91
C GLU A 211 -12.92 -3.33 -8.33
N GLU A 212 -13.36 -3.29 -7.07
CA GLU A 212 -14.14 -4.39 -6.50
C GLU A 212 -15.55 -4.36 -7.12
N LYS A 213 -15.90 -5.41 -7.89
CA LYS A 213 -17.27 -5.60 -8.38
C LYS A 213 -18.21 -5.61 -7.16
N PRO A 214 -19.31 -4.82 -7.15
CA PRO A 214 -20.20 -4.75 -6.02
C PRO A 214 -20.70 -6.16 -5.65
N PRO A 215 -20.81 -6.48 -4.35
CA PRO A 215 -21.27 -7.79 -3.92
C PRO A 215 -22.64 -8.07 -4.56
N PRO A 216 -22.90 -9.32 -5.00
CA PRO A 216 -24.21 -9.68 -5.53
C PRO A 216 -25.28 -9.33 -4.47
N PRO A 217 -26.43 -8.77 -4.89
CA PRO A 217 -27.48 -8.42 -3.95
C PRO A 217 -27.86 -9.66 -3.14
N PRO A 218 -28.08 -9.52 -1.82
CA PRO A 218 -28.50 -10.65 -0.99
C PRO A 218 -29.74 -11.31 -1.62
N PRO A 219 -29.81 -12.65 -1.64
CA PRO A 219 -30.95 -13.35 -2.23
C PRO A 219 -32.23 -12.80 -1.60
N ALA A 220 -33.16 -12.35 -2.46
CA ALA A 220 -34.44 -11.80 -2.03
C ALA A 220 -35.09 -12.81 -1.07
N GLN A 221 -35.28 -12.41 0.19
CA GLN A 221 -36.04 -13.21 1.14
C GLN A 221 -37.44 -13.37 0.55
N ALA A 222 -37.75 -14.58 0.08
CA ALA A 222 -39.08 -14.94 -0.36
C ALA A 222 -40.02 -14.67 0.81
N SER A 223 -40.85 -13.64 0.67
CA SER A 223 -41.97 -13.38 1.55
C SER A 223 -42.87 -14.61 1.50
N GLN A 224 -42.80 -15.45 2.53
CA GLN A 224 -43.80 -16.49 2.77
C GLN A 224 -45.13 -15.77 3.03
N GLY A 225 -45.89 -15.58 1.95
CA GLY A 225 -47.28 -15.16 2.01
C GLY A 225 -48.05 -16.21 2.80
N ASN A 226 -48.47 -15.83 4.00
CA ASN A 226 -49.25 -16.67 4.88
C ASN A 226 -50.70 -16.74 4.34
N SER A 227 -50.93 -17.61 3.36
CA SER A 227 -52.27 -18.01 2.94
C SER A 227 -52.67 -19.26 3.72
N GLN A 228 -53.32 -19.06 4.88
CA GLN A 228 -54.21 -20.07 5.47
C GLN A 228 -55.62 -19.50 5.53
N SER A 229 -56.35 -19.87 4.48
CA SER A 229 -57.78 -20.12 4.39
C SER A 229 -58.53 -20.30 5.71
N GLN A 230 -59.55 -19.45 5.88
CA GLN A 230 -60.78 -19.76 6.60
C GLN A 230 -61.33 -21.12 6.16
N SER A 231 -61.61 -22.01 7.11
CA SER A 231 -62.75 -22.93 7.06
C SER A 231 -62.95 -23.64 8.42
N GLN A 232 -64.22 -23.69 8.82
CA GLN A 232 -64.83 -24.46 9.93
C GLN A 232 -64.77 -23.84 11.34
N LYS A 233 -65.85 -23.17 11.75
CA LYS A 233 -67.09 -23.77 12.24
C LYS A 233 -68.25 -22.80 12.14
#